data_AF-A0A379VWI6-F1
#
_entry.id   AF-A0A379VWI6-F1
#
_cell.length_a   1.000
_cell.length_b   1.000
_cell.length_c   1.000
_cell.angle_alpha   90.00
_cell.angle_beta   90.00
_cell.angle_gamma   90.00
#
_symmetry.space_group_name_H-M   'P 1'
#
loop_
_entity.id
_entity.type
_entity.pdbx_description
1 polymer ?
#
loop_
_entity_poly.entity_id
_entity_poly.type
_entity_poly.pdbx_seq_one_letter_code
_entity_poly.pdbx_strand_id
1 'polypeptide(L)' 'MEVCADVCQQIAGGEKAIIGVMVESHLVEGNQSLESGQPLTYGKSITDACIGWEDTDALLRQLSAAVKARRG' A
#
# COMPACT_ATOMS: atom_id res chain seq x y z
N MET A 1 4.67 -4.80 4.83
CA MET A 1 4.53 -5.13 3.39
C MET A 1 4.22 -6.60 3.08
N GLU A 2 3.98 -7.47 4.08
CA GLU A 2 3.82 -8.92 3.87
C GLU A 2 2.67 -9.31 2.94
N VAL A 3 1.48 -8.70 3.12
CA VAL A 3 0.30 -8.99 2.28
C VAL A 3 0.55 -8.63 0.81
N CYS A 4 1.25 -7.52 0.54
CA CYS A 4 1.61 -7.15 -0.82
C CYS A 4 2.51 -8.21 -1.48
N ALA A 5 3.51 -8.70 -0.74
CA ALA A 5 4.43 -9.71 -1.25
C ALA A 5 3.71 -11.01 -1.61
N ASP A 6 2.81 -11.48 -0.74
CA ASP A 6 2.01 -12.69 -0.97
C ASP A 6 1.07 -12.54 -2.17
N VAL A 7 0.30 -11.45 -2.24
CA VAL A 7 -0.60 -11.17 -3.36
C VAL A 7 0.17 -11.01 -4.67
N CYS A 8 1.36 -10.39 -4.65
CA CYS A 8 2.23 -10.30 -5.82
C CYS A 8 2.68 -11.69 -6.28
N GLN A 9 3.00 -12.61 -5.37
CA GLN A 9 3.34 -13.99 -5.73
C GLN A 9 2.17 -14.71 -6.38
N GLN A 10 0.94 -14.58 -5.84
CA GLN A 10 -0.26 -15.16 -6.44
C GLN A 10 -0.50 -14.62 -7.87
N ILE A 11 -0.43 -13.30 -8.03
CA ILE A 11 -0.60 -12.64 -9.35
C ILE A 11 0.48 -13.13 -10.32
N ALA A 12 1.76 -13.06 -9.93
CA ALA A 12 2.88 -13.49 -10.79
C ALA A 12 2.82 -14.99 -11.12
N GLY A 13 2.28 -15.81 -10.22
CA GLY A 13 2.05 -17.24 -10.40
C GLY A 13 0.90 -17.62 -11.33
N GLY A 14 0.18 -16.64 -11.90
CA GLY A 14 -0.86 -16.89 -12.90
C GLY A 14 -2.29 -16.68 -12.41
N GLU A 15 -2.51 -16.24 -11.17
CA GLU A 15 -3.86 -16.03 -10.64
C GLU A 15 -4.58 -14.91 -11.42
N LYS A 16 -5.72 -15.22 -12.04
CA LYS A 16 -6.51 -14.33 -12.90
C LYS A 16 -7.78 -13.80 -12.21
N ALA A 17 -8.23 -14.43 -11.14
CA ALA A 17 -9.39 -13.98 -10.36
C ALA A 17 -9.09 -12.71 -9.56
N ILE A 18 -7.82 -12.44 -9.23
CA ILE A 18 -7.41 -11.18 -8.61
C ILE A 18 -7.40 -10.08 -9.68
N ILE A 19 -8.48 -9.28 -9.68
CA ILE A 19 -8.69 -8.16 -10.62
C ILE A 19 -8.28 -6.80 -10.06
N GLY A 20 -8.08 -6.68 -8.75
CA GLY A 20 -7.73 -5.43 -8.07
C GLY A 20 -7.29 -5.63 -6.63
N VAL A 21 -6.66 -4.62 -6.07
CA VAL A 21 -6.23 -4.55 -4.67
C VAL A 21 -6.56 -3.16 -4.10
N MET A 22 -6.67 -3.05 -2.78
CA MET A 22 -6.87 -1.79 -2.06
C MET A 22 -5.74 -1.60 -1.06
N VAL A 23 -5.23 -0.37 -0.93
CA VAL A 23 -4.11 -0.02 -0.04
C VAL A 23 -4.40 1.31 0.63
N GLU A 24 -4.21 1.38 1.95
CA GLU A 24 -4.25 2.63 2.71
C GLU A 24 -2.84 3.24 2.76
N SER A 25 -2.67 4.36 2.06
CA SER A 25 -1.40 5.07 1.94
C SER A 25 -1.60 6.57 2.17
N HIS A 26 -0.55 7.23 2.67
CA HIS A 26 -0.51 8.67 2.81
C HIS A 26 0.93 9.17 2.65
N LEU A 27 1.13 10.49 2.57
CA LEU A 27 2.47 11.08 2.46
C LEU A 27 3.39 10.66 3.61
N VAL A 28 2.86 10.66 4.84
CA VAL A 28 3.56 10.27 6.07
C VAL A 28 2.88 9.02 6.64
N GLU A 29 3.69 8.04 7.02
CA GLU A 29 3.21 6.77 7.57
C GLU A 29 2.51 6.92 8.93
N GLY A 30 1.75 5.88 9.30
CA GLY A 30 1.02 5.79 10.56
C GLY A 30 -0.24 6.65 10.57
N ASN A 31 -0.67 7.01 11.78
CA ASN A 31 -1.79 7.93 12.01
C ASN A 31 -1.48 8.94 13.14
N GLN A 32 -2.43 9.83 13.39
CA GLN A 32 -2.41 10.81 14.47
C GLN A 32 -3.84 11.03 15.00
N SER A 33 -3.98 11.42 16.27
CA SER A 33 -5.29 11.68 16.88
C SER A 33 -5.68 13.16 16.83
N LEU A 34 -6.91 13.44 16.42
CA LEU A 34 -7.53 14.77 16.51
C LEU A 34 -7.70 15.27 17.95
N GLU A 35 -7.85 14.35 18.91
CA GLU A 35 -8.10 14.65 20.32
C GLU A 35 -6.81 14.92 21.11
N SER A 36 -5.64 14.77 20.46
CA SER A 36 -4.34 14.93 21.12
C SER A 36 -4.02 16.35 21.58
N GLY A 37 -4.74 17.35 21.03
CA GLY A 37 -4.44 18.77 21.25
C GLY A 37 -3.11 19.24 20.65
N GLN A 38 -2.40 18.37 19.93
CA GLN A 38 -1.15 18.70 19.24
C GLN A 38 -1.44 19.24 17.83
N PRO A 39 -0.59 20.14 17.29
CA PRO A 39 -0.67 20.52 15.89
C PRO A 39 -0.58 19.29 14.98
N LEU A 40 -1.49 19.18 14.01
CA LEU A 40 -1.51 18.05 13.09
C LEU A 40 -0.31 18.08 12.15
N THR A 41 0.28 16.91 11.94
CA THR A 41 1.29 16.69 10.91
C THR A 41 0.61 16.65 9.56
N TYR A 42 0.99 17.55 8.65
CA TYR A 42 0.50 17.52 7.28
C TYR A 42 0.83 16.18 6.63
N GLY A 43 -0.16 15.61 5.92
CA GLY A 43 0.06 14.39 5.18
C GLY A 43 0.10 13.12 6.03
N LYS A 44 -0.39 13.13 7.28
CA LYS A 44 -0.52 11.94 8.13
C LYS A 44 -1.99 11.66 8.44
N SER A 45 -2.43 10.41 8.32
CA SER A 45 -3.83 10.01 8.51
C SER A 45 -4.35 10.34 9.91
N ILE A 46 -5.62 10.77 10.02
CA ILE A 46 -6.31 10.99 11.31
C ILE A 46 -7.23 9.83 11.72
N THR A 47 -7.31 8.79 10.88
CA THR A 47 -8.13 7.59 11.09
C THR A 47 -7.21 6.38 11.22
N ASP A 48 -7.30 5.44 10.27
CA ASP A 48 -6.47 4.24 10.24
C ASP A 48 -5.04 4.57 9.80
N ALA A 49 -4.09 3.73 10.24
CA ALA A 49 -2.67 3.91 9.96
C ALA A 49 -2.35 3.55 8.51
N CYS A 50 -1.73 4.48 7.79
CA CYS A 50 -1.33 4.29 6.40
C CYS A 50 0.16 3.94 6.27
N ILE A 51 0.54 3.29 5.17
CA ILE A 51 1.96 3.29 4.75
C ILE A 51 2.37 4.68 4.24
N GLY A 52 3.67 4.98 4.33
CA GLY A 52 4.26 6.21 3.80
C GLY A 52 4.40 6.22 2.27
N TRP A 53 4.88 7.34 1.73
CA TRP A 53 5.03 7.51 0.29
C TRP A 53 6.09 6.60 -0.33
N GLU A 54 7.22 6.41 0.36
CA GLU A 54 8.32 5.56 -0.10
C GLU A 54 7.86 4.09 -0.25
N ASP A 55 7.13 3.58 0.74
CA ASP A 55 6.54 2.24 0.69
C ASP A 55 5.45 2.15 -0.38
N THR A 56 4.70 3.24 -0.61
CA THR A 56 3.68 3.30 -1.67
C THR A 56 4.30 3.16 -3.06
N ASP A 57 5.36 3.93 -3.36
CA ASP A 57 6.08 3.81 -4.64
C ASP A 57 6.64 2.39 -4.84
N ALA A 58 7.27 1.83 -3.80
CA ALA A 58 7.82 0.48 -3.84
C ALA A 58 6.72 -0.57 -4.08
N LEU A 59 5.60 -0.47 -3.36
CA LEU A 59 4.44 -1.38 -3.48
C LEU A 59 3.82 -1.33 -4.88
N LEU A 60 3.60 -0.14 -5.44
CA LEU A 60 3.02 0.02 -6.77
C LEU A 60 3.94 -0.56 -7.86
N ARG A 61 5.25 -0.41 -7.71
CA ARG A 61 6.23 -1.02 -8.61
C ARG A 61 6.23 -2.55 -8.50
N GLN A 62 6.11 -3.11 -7.30
CA GLN A 62 6.00 -4.57 -7.09
C GLN A 62 4.74 -5.14 -7.76
N LEU A 63 3.58 -4.51 -7.55
CA LEU A 63 2.33 -4.92 -8.21
C LEU A 63 2.43 -4.83 -9.73
N SER A 64 3.04 -3.76 -10.26
CA SER A 64 3.29 -3.61 -11.69
C SER A 64 4.17 -4.76 -12.24
N ALA A 65 5.24 -5.11 -11.52
CA ALA A 65 6.12 -6.21 -11.89
C ALA A 65 5.39 -7.56 -11.87
N ALA A 66 4.59 -7.84 -10.84
CA ALA A 66 3.79 -9.07 -10.74
C ALA A 66 2.77 -9.20 -11.89
N VAL A 67 2.06 -8.10 -12.23
CA VAL A 67 1.13 -8.09 -13.36
C VAL A 67 1.85 -8.33 -14.69
N LYS A 68 3.05 -7.78 -14.88
CA LYS A 68 3.88 -8.05 -16.07
C LYS A 68 4.32 -9.51 -16.13
N ALA A 69 4.76 -10.09 -15.01
CA ALA A 69 5.14 -11.49 -14.93
C ALA A 69 3.98 -12.42 -15.32
N ARG A 70 2.76 -12.14 -14.85
CA ARG A 70 1.53 -12.88 -15.22
C ARG A 70 1.20 -12.83 -16.72
N ARG A 71 1.63 -11.76 -17.41
CA ARG A 71 1.34 -11.55 -18.85
C ARG A 71 2.36 -12.22 -19.78
N GLY A 72 3.56 -12.53 -19.28
CA GLY A 72 4.56 -13.31 -20.01
C GLY A 72 4.05 -14.69 -20.37
#